data_AF-A0AAN9ENR7-F1
#
_entry.id   AF-A0AAN9ENR7-F1
#
_cell.length_a   1.000
_cell.length_b   1.000
_cell.length_c   1.000
_cell.angle_alpha   90.00
_cell.angle_beta   90.00
_cell.angle_gamma   90.00
#
_symmetry.space_group_name_H-M   'P 1'
#
loop_
_entity.id
_entity.type
_entity.pdbx_description
1 polymer ?
#
loop_
_entity_poly.entity_id
_entity_poly.type
_entity_poly.pdbx_seq_one_letter_code
_entity_poly.pdbx_strand_id
1 'polypeptide(L)'
;MMQKCLVSHLSAPVSDHVPILMYFEFVQQRRRLKGRGDRFFFYTLWAGYEKCESIITGSWNSDNSGRSLKEVAGKLHLTSLNLADWSKKEIPSIPKELKQLQLELDKMT
;
A
#
# COMPACT_ATOMS: atom_id res chain seq x y z
N MET A 1 20.34 35.19 -2.61
CA MET A 1 20.59 33.75 -2.89
C MET A 1 19.24 33.14 -3.26
N MET A 2 19.02 32.77 -4.52
CA MET A 2 17.73 32.16 -4.93
C MET A 2 17.63 30.78 -4.30
N GLN A 3 16.61 30.57 -3.45
CA GLN A 3 16.30 29.23 -2.95
C GLN A 3 15.73 28.40 -4.07
N LYS A 4 16.36 27.26 -4.34
CA LYS A 4 15.84 26.28 -5.29
C LYS A 4 14.64 25.57 -4.65
N CYS A 5 13.48 25.73 -5.26
CA CYS A 5 12.26 25.04 -4.89
C CYS A 5 12.02 23.91 -5.89
N LEU A 6 11.91 22.68 -5.38
CA LEU A 6 11.59 21.50 -6.19
C LEU A 6 10.18 21.04 -5.84
N VAL A 7 9.35 20.84 -6.85
CA VAL A 7 7.99 20.32 -6.71
C VAL A 7 7.94 18.93 -7.35
N SER A 8 7.49 17.93 -6.60
CA SER A 8 7.26 16.58 -7.11
C SER A 8 5.91 16.03 -6.65
N HIS A 9 5.31 15.18 -7.48
CA HIS A 9 4.10 14.45 -7.12
C HIS A 9 4.48 13.15 -6.41
N LEU A 10 3.88 12.88 -5.25
CA LEU A 10 4.07 11.62 -4.53
C LEU A 10 2.96 10.65 -4.89
N SER A 11 3.09 9.96 -6.02
CA SER A 11 2.18 8.86 -6.34
C SER A 11 2.52 7.63 -5.48
N ALA A 12 1.51 7.07 -4.81
CA ALA A 12 1.65 5.86 -4.00
C ALA A 12 0.71 4.77 -4.53
N PRO A 13 1.19 3.55 -4.84
CA PRO A 13 0.36 2.48 -5.39
C PRO A 13 -0.67 1.88 -4.40
N VAL A 14 -0.70 2.38 -3.16
CA VAL A 14 -1.66 2.03 -2.11
C VAL A 14 -2.59 3.21 -1.75
N SER A 15 -2.51 4.33 -2.49
CA SER A 15 -3.32 5.52 -2.27
C SER A 15 -3.60 6.24 -3.59
N ASP A 16 -4.86 6.52 -3.85
CA ASP A 16 -5.33 7.35 -4.96
C ASP A 16 -5.03 8.85 -4.76
N HIS A 17 -4.66 9.25 -3.55
CA HIS A 17 -4.17 10.59 -3.29
C HIS A 17 -2.79 10.78 -3.91
N VAL A 18 -2.62 11.86 -4.67
CA VAL A 18 -1.34 12.31 -5.25
C VAL A 18 -0.86 13.57 -4.53
N PRO A 19 -0.32 13.48 -3.29
CA PRO A 19 0.21 14.64 -2.60
C PRO A 19 1.29 15.36 -3.43
N ILE A 20 1.22 16.68 -3.46
CA ILE A 20 2.28 17.52 -4.02
C ILE A 20 3.30 17.77 -2.92
N LEU A 21 4.54 17.30 -3.13
CA LEU A 21 5.67 17.58 -2.26
C LEU A 21 6.43 18.80 -2.78
N MET A 22 6.53 19.83 -1.93
CA MET A 22 7.39 20.98 -2.16
C MET A 22 8.59 20.89 -1.22
N TYR A 23 9.79 20.86 -1.79
CA TYR A 23 11.04 20.72 -1.03
C TYR A 23 11.91 21.98 -1.15
N PHE A 24 12.45 22.40 0.00
CA PHE A 24 13.45 23.44 0.12
C PHE A 24 14.75 22.81 0.67
N GLU A 25 15.88 23.07 0.01
CA GLU A 25 17.19 22.41 0.22
C GLU A 25 17.72 22.37 1.67
N PHE A 26 17.20 23.21 2.58
CA PHE A 26 17.72 23.33 3.96
C PHE A 26 17.05 22.43 5.01
N VAL A 27 15.95 21.73 4.71
CA VAL A 27 15.23 20.93 5.73
C VAL A 27 15.31 19.44 5.41
N GLN A 28 16.50 18.86 5.51
CA GLN A 28 16.69 17.40 5.52
C GLN A 28 17.15 16.91 6.89
N GLN A 29 16.26 16.98 7.89
CA GLN A 29 16.26 15.95 8.93
C GLN A 29 15.22 14.91 8.54
N ARG A 30 15.65 13.88 7.79
CA ARG A 30 14.86 12.66 7.60
C ARG A 30 14.69 12.00 8.97
N ARG A 31 13.66 12.40 9.72
CA ARG A 31 13.15 11.59 10.83
C ARG A 31 12.59 10.33 10.20
N ARG A 32 13.44 9.29 10.10
CA ARG A 32 12.97 7.92 9.88
C ARG A 32 11.95 7.68 11.00
N LEU A 33 10.67 7.55 10.63
CA LEU A 33 9.61 7.13 11.54
C LEU A 33 9.91 5.70 11.99
N LYS A 34 10.85 5.55 12.93
CA LYS A 34 11.07 4.31 13.68
C LYS A 34 9.78 4.03 14.45
N GLY A 35 9.12 2.92 14.16
CA GLY A 35 8.04 2.41 15.01
C GLY A 35 6.70 2.11 14.33
N ARG A 36 6.52 2.37 13.02
CA ARG A 36 5.38 1.79 12.31
C ARG A 36 5.74 0.36 11.94
N GLY A 37 5.26 -0.60 12.73
CA GLY A 37 5.34 -2.03 12.41
C GLY A 37 4.77 -2.31 11.02
N ASP A 38 4.93 -3.55 10.55
CA ASP A 38 4.49 -3.99 9.23
C ASP A 38 2.96 -3.86 9.13
N ARG A 39 2.49 -2.68 8.69
CA ARG A 39 1.08 -2.39 8.53
C ARG A 39 0.63 -3.06 7.24
N PHE A 40 -0.47 -3.80 7.32
CA PHE A 40 -1.12 -4.32 6.14
C PHE A 40 -1.59 -3.16 5.26
N PHE A 41 -1.27 -3.23 3.96
CA PHE A 41 -1.79 -2.35 2.93
C PHE A 41 -2.45 -3.20 1.86
N PHE A 42 -3.64 -2.79 1.45
CA PHE A 42 -4.28 -3.34 0.26
C PHE A 42 -3.68 -2.63 -0.96
N TYR A 43 -3.15 -3.40 -1.91
CA TYR A 43 -2.66 -2.85 -3.17
C TYR A 43 -3.81 -2.81 -4.17
N THR A 44 -4.00 -1.67 -4.84
CA THR A 44 -5.06 -1.50 -5.85
C THR A 44 -4.92 -2.54 -6.98
N LEU A 45 -3.68 -2.92 -7.30
CA LEU A 45 -3.36 -3.97 -8.26
C LEU A 45 -4.04 -5.32 -7.93
N TRP A 46 -4.25 -5.64 -6.65
CA TRP A 46 -4.90 -6.89 -6.24
C TRP A 46 -6.33 -7.01 -6.75
N ALA A 47 -7.04 -5.88 -6.90
CA ALA A 47 -8.41 -5.87 -7.40
C ALA A 47 -8.55 -6.41 -8.84
N GLY A 48 -7.45 -6.44 -9.61
CA GLY A 48 -7.45 -7.03 -10.96
C GLY A 48 -7.32 -8.55 -10.99
N TYR A 49 -7.03 -9.21 -9.85
CA TYR A 49 -6.90 -10.67 -9.78
C TYR A 49 -8.19 -11.29 -9.26
N GLU A 50 -8.79 -12.22 -10.00
CA GLU A 50 -9.96 -13.00 -9.56
C GLU A 50 -9.71 -13.69 -8.21
N LYS A 51 -8.46 -14.11 -7.98
CA LYS A 51 -8.04 -14.74 -6.72
C LYS A 51 -8.21 -13.80 -5.51
N CYS A 52 -8.06 -12.49 -5.68
CA CYS A 52 -8.30 -11.51 -4.62
C CYS A 52 -9.75 -11.53 -4.15
N GLU A 53 -10.70 -11.50 -5.10
CA GLU A 53 -12.14 -11.55 -4.79
C GLU A 53 -12.51 -12.86 -4.09
N SER A 54 -11.97 -13.99 -4.58
CA SER A 54 -12.21 -15.30 -3.96
C SER A 54 -11.72 -15.36 -2.50
N ILE A 55 -10.56 -14.76 -2.21
CA ILE A 55 -9.98 -14.72 -0.86
C ILE A 55 -10.81 -13.83 0.06
N ILE A 56 -11.21 -12.64 -0.41
CA ILE A 56 -12.05 -11.73 0.37
C ILE A 56 -13.37 -12.42 0.69
N THR A 57 -14.05 -12.96 -0.32
CA THR A 57 -15.35 -13.60 -0.15
C THR A 57 -15.28 -14.81 0.78
N GLY A 58 -14.29 -15.67 0.59
CA GLY A 58 -14.09 -16.84 1.45
C GLY A 58 -13.76 -16.47 2.90
N SER A 59 -12.91 -15.46 3.10
CA SER A 59 -12.53 -15.01 4.45
C SER A 59 -13.68 -14.28 5.15
N TRP A 60 -14.45 -13.48 4.40
CA TRP A 60 -15.54 -12.67 4.92
C TRP A 60 -16.77 -13.50 5.31
N ASN A 61 -17.02 -14.58 4.56
CA ASN A 61 -18.14 -15.50 4.80
C ASN A 61 -17.80 -16.64 5.77
N SER A 62 -16.65 -16.59 6.46
CA SER A 62 -16.32 -17.52 7.54
C SER A 62 -17.31 -17.45 8.72
N ASP A 63 -17.33 -18.49 9.57
CA ASP A 63 -18.34 -18.85 10.59
C ASP A 63 -18.84 -17.75 11.54
N ASN A 64 -18.18 -16.59 11.59
CA ASN A 64 -18.57 -15.51 12.49
C ASN A 64 -19.74 -14.71 11.88
N SER A 65 -20.80 -14.48 12.66
CA SER A 65 -21.99 -13.76 12.18
C SER A 65 -21.76 -12.27 11.87
N GLY A 66 -20.67 -11.67 12.38
CA GLY A 66 -20.39 -10.24 12.20
C GLY A 66 -21.34 -9.34 12.99
N ARG A 67 -21.97 -9.87 14.05
CA ARG A 67 -22.99 -9.16 14.84
C ARG A 67 -22.39 -8.18 15.85
N SER A 68 -21.09 -8.27 16.11
CA SER A 68 -20.35 -7.36 16.98
C SER A 68 -19.15 -6.74 16.27
N LEU A 69 -18.73 -5.54 16.71
CA LEU A 69 -17.54 -4.88 16.17
C LEU A 69 -16.28 -5.75 16.31
N LYS A 70 -16.20 -6.54 17.39
CA LYS A 70 -15.11 -7.49 17.62
C LYS A 70 -15.09 -8.59 16.55
N GLU A 71 -16.25 -9.13 16.18
CA GLU A 71 -16.36 -10.12 15.10
C GLU A 71 -15.98 -9.51 13.74
N VAL A 72 -16.44 -8.29 13.45
CA VAL A 72 -16.08 -7.58 12.21
C VAL A 72 -14.57 -7.31 12.16
N ALA A 73 -13.97 -6.85 13.25
CA ALA A 73 -12.53 -6.66 13.34
C ALA A 73 -11.76 -7.98 13.14
N GLY A 74 -12.26 -9.08 13.70
CA GLY A 74 -11.72 -10.42 13.47
C GLY A 74 -11.77 -10.84 12.00
N LYS A 75 -12.90 -10.60 11.32
CA LYS A 75 -13.05 -10.87 9.88
C LYS A 75 -12.06 -10.06 9.04
N LEU A 76 -11.93 -8.76 9.33
CA LEU A 76 -10.96 -7.89 8.64
C LEU A 76 -9.53 -8.37 8.87
N HIS A 77 -9.21 -8.76 10.11
CA HIS A 77 -7.88 -9.27 10.44
C HIS A 77 -7.57 -10.57 9.68
N LEU A 78 -8.47 -11.55 9.69
CA LEU A 78 -8.31 -12.80 8.94
C LEU A 78 -8.15 -12.54 7.43
N THR A 79 -9.00 -11.68 6.87
CA THR A 79 -8.93 -11.29 5.46
C THR A 79 -7.59 -10.66 5.12
N SER A 80 -7.07 -9.78 6.00
CA SER A 80 -5.77 -9.14 5.81
C SER A 80 -4.61 -10.14 5.82
N LEU A 81 -4.65 -11.15 6.70
CA LEU A 81 -3.63 -12.20 6.75
C LEU A 81 -3.65 -13.05 5.49
N ASN A 82 -4.84 -13.50 5.08
CA ASN A 82 -5.00 -14.35 3.90
C ASN A 82 -4.55 -13.62 2.61
N LEU A 83 -4.89 -12.34 2.46
CA LEU A 83 -4.42 -11.52 1.35
C LEU A 83 -2.90 -11.30 1.40
N ALA A 84 -2.34 -11.02 2.58
CA ALA A 84 -0.89 -10.86 2.74
C ALA A 84 -0.13 -12.15 2.37
N ASP A 85 -0.61 -13.30 2.81
CA ASP A 85 0.02 -14.59 2.52
C ASP A 85 -0.12 -14.99 1.06
N TRP A 86 -1.29 -14.75 0.46
CA TRP A 86 -1.49 -14.94 -0.98
C TRP A 86 -0.57 -14.04 -1.80
N SER A 87 -0.53 -12.74 -1.50
CA SER A 87 0.26 -11.78 -2.27
C SER A 87 1.75 -12.09 -2.23
N LYS A 88 2.27 -12.56 -1.08
CA LYS A 88 3.66 -13.01 -0.94
C LYS A 88 3.99 -14.24 -1.82
N LYS A 89 3.03 -15.12 -2.07
CA LYS A 89 3.22 -16.38 -2.79
C LYS A 89 3.07 -16.22 -4.30
N GLU A 90 2.04 -15.49 -4.72
CA GLU A 90 1.60 -15.46 -6.11
C GLU A 90 2.08 -14.23 -6.86
N ILE A 91 2.36 -13.14 -6.14
CA ILE A 91 2.77 -11.89 -6.76
C ILE A 91 4.24 -11.62 -6.40
N PRO A 92 5.18 -11.76 -7.35
CA PRO A 92 6.57 -11.41 -7.11
C PRO A 92 6.62 -9.97 -6.59
N SER A 93 7.45 -9.73 -5.57
CA SER A 93 7.49 -8.51 -4.75
C SER A 93 6.97 -7.26 -5.46
N ILE A 94 5.67 -6.98 -5.29
CA ILE A 94 4.98 -5.79 -5.80
C ILE A 94 5.78 -4.52 -5.53
N PRO A 95 6.42 -4.32 -4.36
CA PRO A 95 7.30 -3.17 -4.13
C PRO A 95 8.49 -3.06 -5.09
N LYS A 96 9.08 -4.18 -5.54
CA LYS A 96 10.18 -4.17 -6.51
C LYS A 96 9.71 -3.77 -7.89
N GLU A 97 8.61 -4.36 -8.35
CA GLU A 97 8.03 -4.08 -9.66
C GLU A 97 7.52 -2.63 -9.73
N LEU A 98 6.80 -2.16 -8.72
CA LEU A 98 6.40 -0.76 -8.60
C LEU A 98 7.57 0.21 -8.57
N LYS A 99 8.64 -0.12 -7.83
CA LYS A 99 9.85 0.71 -7.80
C LYS A 99 10.51 0.75 -9.19
N GLN A 100 10.50 -0.36 -9.91
CA GLN A 100 11.07 -0.44 -11.25
C GLN A 100 10.24 0.35 -12.26
N LEU A 101 8.92 0.21 -12.25
CA LEU A 101 7.99 1.02 -13.03
C LEU A 101 8.12 2.52 -12.73
N GLN A 102 8.25 2.91 -11.46
CA GLN A 102 8.50 4.30 -11.08
C GLN A 102 9.84 4.82 -11.64
N LEU A 103 10.91 4.02 -11.55
CA LEU A 103 12.20 4.39 -12.13
C LEU A 103 12.16 4.50 -13.66
N GLU A 104 11.30 3.74 -14.34
CA GLU A 104 11.10 3.86 -15.79
C GLU A 104 10.32 5.12 -16.16
N LEU A 105 9.27 5.46 -15.41
CA LEU A 105 8.53 6.72 -15.58
C LEU A 105 9.44 7.95 -15.36
N ASP A 106 10.25 7.94 -14.31
CA ASP A 106 11.19 9.03 -13.99
C ASP A 106 12.26 9.23 -15.07
N LYS A 107 12.58 8.22 -15.89
CA LYS A 107 13.53 8.35 -17.02
C LYS A 107 12.90 9.00 -18.26
N MET A 108 11.57 8.98 -18.36
CA MET A 108 10.82 9.51 -19.51
C MET A 108 10.41 10.98 -19.33
N THR A 109 10.63 11.54 -18.16
CA THR A 109 10.41 12.96 -17.80
C THR A 109 11.73 13.68 -17.59
#